data_AF-A0A1S3CP42-F1
#
_entry.id   AF-A0A1S3CP42-F1
#
_cell.length_a   1.000
_cell.length_b   1.000
_cell.length_c   1.000
_cell.angle_alpha   90.00
_cell.angle_beta   90.00
_cell.angle_gamma   90.00
#
_symmetry.space_group_name_H-M   'P 1'
#
loop_
_entity.id
_entity.type
_entity.pdbx_description
1 polymer ?
#
loop_
_entity_poly.entity_id
_entity_poly.type
_entity_poly.pdbx_seq_one_letter_code
_entity_poly.pdbx_strand_id
1 'polypeptide(L)'
;VQGDNFMAKSLTFENSAGPQNGQAVAVFDKADHTAYYKCRFLGFQDTLYVNGKYQFFKESNIYGSVDFIFGHGRVMFQDCNIYARMPSNSITVTAQSKDFLRSISGFSFQNCTVTVSPEISSNKQNVKVFLGRPWRQYSNVVFMESFLDDVVASEGWMEWKGVPVNNLFYGEFNNFGPGADVSKRVNWTGYHLLDKKSAIGFTVDNFIDGSEWLAETGIPFRRGLLT
;
A
#
# COMPACT_ATOMS: atom_id res chain seq x y z
N VAL A 1 -7.03 15.38 -6.08
CA VAL A 1 -7.39 15.10 -7.48
C VAL A 1 -8.86 14.72 -7.56
N GLN A 2 -9.61 15.33 -8.48
CA GLN A 2 -11.04 15.05 -8.69
C GLN A 2 -11.42 14.81 -10.15
N GLY A 3 -10.53 15.09 -11.11
CA GLY A 3 -10.79 14.85 -12.53
C GLY A 3 -10.19 13.51 -12.93
N ASP A 4 -10.98 12.69 -13.63
CA ASP A 4 -10.57 11.39 -14.13
C ASP A 4 -9.44 11.51 -15.14
N ASN A 5 -8.68 10.43 -15.31
CA ASN A 5 -7.51 10.37 -16.20
C ASN A 5 -6.37 11.32 -15.81
N PHE A 6 -6.35 11.81 -14.57
CA PHE A 6 -5.27 12.65 -14.07
C PHE A 6 -3.95 11.87 -14.07
N MET A 7 -2.89 12.50 -14.59
CA MET A 7 -1.56 11.94 -14.60
C MET A 7 -0.55 12.90 -13.97
N ALA A 8 0.37 12.34 -13.19
CA ALA A 8 1.53 13.05 -12.67
C ALA A 8 2.80 12.24 -12.92
N LYS A 9 3.87 12.92 -13.33
CA LYS A 9 5.16 12.29 -13.58
C LYS A 9 6.29 13.11 -12.98
N SER A 10 7.19 12.47 -12.25
CA SER A 10 8.42 13.11 -11.73
C SER A 10 8.15 14.34 -10.85
N LEU A 11 7.06 14.31 -10.06
CA LEU A 11 6.68 15.37 -9.13
C LEU A 11 6.83 14.91 -7.67
N THR A 12 7.02 15.88 -6.77
CA THR A 12 6.92 15.66 -5.32
C THR A 12 5.68 16.36 -4.79
N PHE A 13 4.88 15.63 -4.02
CA PHE A 13 3.76 16.15 -3.25
C PHE A 13 4.09 16.01 -1.78
N GLU A 14 4.10 17.12 -1.03
CA GLU A 14 4.52 17.13 0.37
C GLU A 14 3.49 17.85 1.25
N ASN A 15 3.21 17.24 2.41
CA ASN A 15 2.62 17.94 3.54
C ASN A 15 3.64 18.03 4.68
N SER A 16 4.07 19.26 4.98
CA SER A 16 5.13 19.55 5.95
C SER A 16 4.61 19.84 7.36
N ALA A 17 3.35 19.51 7.69
CA ALA A 17 2.78 19.76 9.02
C ALA A 17 3.60 19.10 10.14
N GLY A 18 4.15 17.91 9.90
CA GLY A 18 4.96 17.18 10.87
C GLY A 18 4.14 16.25 11.78
N PRO A 19 4.81 15.32 12.45
CA PRO A 19 4.20 14.18 13.15
C PRO A 19 3.39 14.56 14.40
N GLN A 20 3.63 15.73 14.99
CA GLN A 20 2.93 16.23 16.17
C GLN A 20 1.51 16.73 15.89
N ASN A 21 1.13 16.88 14.62
CA ASN A 21 -0.16 17.44 14.21
C ASN A 21 -1.22 16.38 13.88
N GLY A 22 -0.92 15.10 14.09
CA GLY A 22 -1.83 14.02 13.70
C GLY A 22 -1.97 13.91 12.19
N GLN A 23 -3.19 13.73 11.70
CA GLN A 23 -3.49 13.53 10.28
C GLN A 23 -3.11 14.72 9.40
N ALA A 24 -2.32 14.50 8.36
CA ALA A 24 -1.90 15.56 7.43
C ALA A 24 -1.67 15.00 6.01
N VAL A 25 -2.70 15.11 5.17
CA VAL A 25 -2.70 14.54 3.81
C VAL A 25 -1.82 15.35 2.85
N ALA A 26 -0.94 14.67 2.11
CA ALA A 26 -0.18 15.26 1.00
C ALA A 26 -0.95 15.19 -0.32
N VAL A 27 -1.60 14.05 -0.59
CA VAL A 27 -2.47 13.87 -1.76
C VAL A 27 -3.76 13.18 -1.35
N PHE A 28 -4.89 13.81 -1.68
CA PHE A 28 -6.19 13.16 -1.70
C PHE A 28 -6.64 12.95 -3.15
N ASP A 29 -6.72 11.70 -3.59
CA ASP A 29 -7.16 11.32 -4.92
C ASP A 29 -8.44 10.49 -4.87
N LYS A 30 -9.52 11.05 -5.39
CA LYS A 30 -10.83 10.41 -5.52
C LYS A 30 -11.28 10.21 -6.96
N ALA A 31 -10.40 10.44 -7.93
CA ALA A 31 -10.71 10.32 -9.35
C ALA A 31 -10.39 8.91 -9.86
N ASP A 32 -11.05 8.50 -10.94
CA ASP A 32 -10.83 7.21 -11.57
C ASP A 32 -9.74 7.31 -12.66
N HIS A 33 -9.08 6.19 -12.94
CA HIS A 33 -8.04 6.08 -13.98
C HIS A 33 -6.87 7.05 -13.79
N THR A 34 -6.43 7.26 -12.55
CA THR A 34 -5.29 8.14 -12.27
C THR A 34 -3.97 7.38 -12.29
N ALA A 35 -2.92 8.01 -12.82
CA ALA A 35 -1.59 7.39 -12.88
C ALA A 35 -0.48 8.33 -12.37
N TYR A 36 0.37 7.78 -11.50
CA TYR A 36 1.52 8.47 -10.92
C TYR A 36 2.80 7.72 -11.26
N TYR A 37 3.73 8.36 -11.96
CA TYR A 37 4.97 7.73 -12.40
C TYR A 37 6.21 8.49 -11.91
N LYS A 38 7.10 7.81 -11.19
CA LYS A 38 8.31 8.45 -10.61
C LYS A 38 7.99 9.62 -9.69
N CYS A 39 6.86 9.55 -8.99
CA CYS A 39 6.44 10.60 -8.05
C CYS A 39 6.97 10.33 -6.65
N ARG A 40 7.00 11.37 -5.82
CA ARG A 40 7.30 11.29 -4.39
C ARG A 40 6.14 11.82 -3.59
N PHE A 41 5.71 11.09 -2.57
CA PHE A 41 4.65 11.48 -1.65
C PHE A 41 5.24 11.56 -0.24
N LEU A 42 5.34 12.78 0.30
CA LEU A 42 6.02 13.07 1.55
C LEU A 42 5.02 13.51 2.60
N GLY A 43 4.97 12.77 3.71
CA GLY A 43 4.20 13.15 4.88
C GLY A 43 4.60 12.32 6.10
N PHE A 44 3.69 12.28 7.06
CA PHE A 44 3.78 11.44 8.25
C PHE A 44 2.50 10.61 8.36
N GLN A 45 1.57 10.98 9.24
CA GLN A 45 0.28 10.31 9.34
C GLN A 45 -0.63 10.72 8.18
N ASP A 46 -1.31 9.74 7.58
CA ASP A 46 -2.31 9.92 6.50
C ASP A 46 -1.75 10.57 5.22
N THR A 47 -0.53 10.22 4.80
CA THR A 47 0.16 10.87 3.67
C THR A 47 -0.60 10.80 2.33
N LEU A 48 -1.06 9.61 1.94
CA LEU A 48 -1.68 9.34 0.65
C LEU A 48 -3.09 8.78 0.84
N TYR A 49 -4.10 9.61 0.56
CA TYR A 49 -5.51 9.25 0.66
C TYR A 49 -6.06 8.88 -0.72
N VAL A 50 -6.30 7.60 -0.96
CA VAL A 50 -6.71 7.04 -2.26
C VAL A 50 -8.12 6.44 -2.19
N ASN A 51 -9.06 7.04 -2.91
CA ASN A 51 -10.49 6.71 -2.87
C ASN A 51 -11.11 6.45 -4.25
N GLY A 52 -10.38 6.65 -5.34
CA GLY A 52 -10.87 6.35 -6.70
C GLY A 52 -10.68 4.88 -7.08
N LYS A 53 -11.12 4.53 -8.29
CA LYS A 53 -10.93 3.21 -8.89
C LYS A 53 -9.90 3.28 -10.00
N TYR A 54 -9.23 2.16 -10.25
CA TYR A 54 -8.25 2.06 -11.33
C TYR A 54 -7.12 3.07 -11.16
N GLN A 55 -6.58 3.17 -9.94
CA GLN A 55 -5.48 4.08 -9.65
C GLN A 55 -4.16 3.32 -9.72
N PHE A 56 -3.16 3.87 -10.40
CA PHE A 56 -1.88 3.22 -10.64
C PHE A 56 -0.70 4.09 -10.19
N PHE A 57 0.16 3.53 -9.34
CA PHE A 57 1.39 4.16 -8.87
C PHE A 57 2.56 3.30 -9.32
N LYS A 58 3.49 3.89 -10.07
CA LYS A 58 4.62 3.20 -10.68
C LYS A 58 5.93 3.88 -10.33
N GLU A 59 6.93 3.10 -9.93
CA GLU A 59 8.31 3.57 -9.66
C GLU A 59 8.33 4.80 -8.72
N SER A 60 7.39 4.86 -7.77
CA SER A 60 7.17 6.03 -6.92
C SER A 60 7.63 5.77 -5.49
N ASN A 61 8.00 6.82 -4.79
CA ASN A 61 8.45 6.75 -3.41
C ASN A 61 7.38 7.35 -2.50
N ILE A 62 6.89 6.58 -1.53
CA ILE A 62 5.82 6.99 -0.63
C ILE A 62 6.34 6.92 0.80
N TYR A 63 6.25 8.03 1.53
CA TYR A 63 6.86 8.18 2.83
C TYR A 63 5.82 8.52 3.89
N GLY A 64 5.85 7.85 5.04
CA GLY A 64 4.98 8.21 6.15
C GLY A 64 5.14 7.35 7.40
N SER A 65 4.25 7.55 8.38
CA SER A 65 4.33 6.92 9.70
C SER A 65 3.09 6.09 10.03
N VAL A 66 1.94 6.73 10.27
CA VAL A 66 0.69 6.05 10.65
C VAL A 66 -0.28 6.11 9.49
N ASP A 67 -0.79 4.95 9.08
CA ASP A 67 -1.85 4.80 8.07
C ASP A 67 -1.53 5.58 6.78
N PHE A 68 -0.26 5.62 6.38
CA PHE A 68 0.19 6.63 5.43
C PHE A 68 -0.22 6.35 3.97
N ILE A 69 -0.76 5.16 3.69
CA ILE A 69 -1.51 4.83 2.47
C ILE A 69 -2.88 4.32 2.90
N PHE A 70 -3.93 5.12 2.71
CA PHE A 70 -5.24 4.81 3.27
C PHE A 70 -6.38 5.18 2.34
N GLY A 71 -7.56 4.63 2.63
CA GLY A 71 -8.78 4.92 1.90
C GLY A 71 -9.47 3.70 1.32
N HIS A 72 -10.47 3.98 0.48
CA HIS A 72 -11.38 2.98 -0.07
C HIS A 72 -11.00 2.54 -1.51
N GLY A 73 -9.97 3.12 -2.14
CA GLY A 73 -9.74 2.94 -3.58
C GLY A 73 -9.50 1.49 -4.05
N ARG A 74 -9.54 1.30 -5.37
CA ARG A 74 -9.04 0.10 -6.09
C ARG A 74 -7.70 0.48 -6.73
N VAL A 75 -6.60 0.18 -6.05
CA VAL A 75 -5.30 0.81 -6.30
C VAL A 75 -4.20 -0.22 -6.47
N MET A 76 -3.36 -0.01 -7.49
CA MET A 76 -2.17 -0.81 -7.76
C MET A 76 -0.92 0.04 -7.56
N PHE A 77 0.00 -0.45 -6.74
CA PHE A 77 1.35 0.05 -6.56
C PHE A 77 2.32 -0.95 -7.17
N GLN A 78 3.08 -0.56 -8.19
CA GLN A 78 4.04 -1.43 -8.86
C GLN A 78 5.44 -0.81 -8.87
N ASP A 79 6.44 -1.60 -8.46
CA ASP A 79 7.84 -1.17 -8.41
C ASP A 79 8.05 0.10 -7.54
N CYS A 80 7.23 0.28 -6.50
CA CYS A 80 7.30 1.44 -5.61
C CYS A 80 8.19 1.19 -4.40
N ASN A 81 8.78 2.26 -3.86
CA ASN A 81 9.44 2.23 -2.57
C ASN A 81 8.52 2.82 -1.49
N ILE A 82 8.35 2.09 -0.41
CA ILE A 82 7.46 2.39 0.69
C ILE A 82 8.33 2.62 1.93
N TYR A 83 8.44 3.87 2.34
CA TYR A 83 9.41 4.35 3.32
C TYR A 83 8.75 4.77 4.64
N ALA A 84 8.99 3.98 5.67
CA ALA A 84 8.54 4.26 7.02
C ALA A 84 9.34 5.42 7.66
N ARG A 85 8.68 6.34 8.37
CA ARG A 85 9.29 7.49 9.05
C ARG A 85 8.98 7.53 10.54
N MET A 86 9.98 7.95 11.33
CA MET A 86 9.85 8.32 12.74
C MET A 86 9.05 9.63 12.91
N PRO A 87 8.52 9.95 14.11
CA PRO A 87 8.82 9.42 15.45
C PRO A 87 7.91 8.29 15.92
N SER A 88 6.98 7.80 15.10
CA SER A 88 6.21 6.62 15.50
C SER A 88 7.11 5.39 15.51
N ASN A 89 7.19 4.71 16.65
CA ASN A 89 7.89 3.42 16.75
C ASN A 89 7.02 2.26 16.23
N SER A 90 5.71 2.50 16.06
CA SER A 90 4.75 1.54 15.51
C SER A 90 4.10 2.16 14.29
N ILE A 91 4.57 1.77 13.11
CA ILE A 91 4.19 2.33 11.82
C ILE A 91 3.22 1.39 11.13
N THR A 92 2.17 1.93 10.54
CA THR A 92 1.21 1.17 9.72
C THR A 92 1.28 1.70 8.29
N VAL A 93 1.67 0.84 7.35
CA VAL A 93 1.74 1.21 5.93
C VAL A 93 0.34 1.49 5.39
N THR A 94 -0.59 0.57 5.61
CA THR A 94 -1.94 0.68 5.04
C THR A 94 -3.04 0.78 6.09
N ALA A 95 -4.08 1.55 5.75
CA ALA A 95 -5.38 1.53 6.42
C ALA A 95 -6.51 1.53 5.39
N GLN A 96 -6.80 0.36 4.83
CA GLN A 96 -7.81 0.21 3.78
C GLN A 96 -9.23 0.14 4.39
N SER A 97 -10.19 0.78 3.73
CA SER A 97 -11.54 1.04 4.28
C SER A 97 -12.71 0.45 3.49
N LYS A 98 -12.51 -0.68 2.83
CA LYS A 98 -13.61 -1.46 2.25
C LYS A 98 -14.57 -1.89 3.37
N ASP A 99 -15.79 -1.36 3.33
CA ASP A 99 -16.81 -1.57 4.38
C ASP A 99 -17.96 -2.50 3.97
N PHE A 100 -18.04 -2.86 2.69
CA PHE A 100 -19.05 -3.77 2.16
C PHE A 100 -18.40 -4.88 1.33
N LEU A 101 -18.81 -6.13 1.57
CA LEU A 101 -18.28 -7.33 0.89
C LEU A 101 -18.25 -7.20 -0.64
N ARG A 102 -19.34 -6.68 -1.22
CA ARG A 102 -19.53 -6.54 -2.67
C ARG A 102 -18.82 -5.35 -3.30
N SER A 103 -18.21 -4.47 -2.50
CA SER A 103 -17.44 -3.35 -3.03
C SER A 103 -16.16 -3.85 -3.72
N ILE A 104 -15.88 -3.37 -4.92
CA ILE A 104 -14.66 -3.68 -5.65
C ILE A 104 -13.62 -2.63 -5.30
N SER A 105 -12.90 -2.89 -4.22
CA SER A 105 -11.83 -2.05 -3.70
C SER A 105 -10.75 -2.88 -3.00
N GLY A 106 -9.59 -2.27 -2.83
CA GLY A 106 -8.43 -2.87 -2.19
C GLY A 106 -7.14 -2.25 -2.70
N PHE A 107 -6.04 -2.55 -2.03
CA PHE A 107 -4.71 -2.14 -2.43
C PHE A 107 -3.87 -3.36 -2.81
N SER A 108 -3.20 -3.30 -3.96
CA SER A 108 -2.24 -4.31 -4.40
C SER A 108 -0.87 -3.68 -4.51
N PHE A 109 0.13 -4.27 -3.85
CA PHE A 109 1.52 -3.88 -3.90
C PHE A 109 2.30 -5.00 -4.59
N GLN A 110 2.82 -4.72 -5.78
CA GLN A 110 3.56 -5.69 -6.59
C GLN A 110 5.00 -5.23 -6.81
N ASN A 111 5.96 -6.08 -6.46
CA ASN A 111 7.39 -5.79 -6.61
C ASN A 111 7.80 -4.46 -5.95
N CYS A 112 7.19 -4.15 -4.81
CA CYS A 112 7.51 -2.98 -4.01
C CYS A 112 8.61 -3.30 -3.00
N THR A 113 9.24 -2.26 -2.43
CA THR A 113 10.17 -2.37 -1.31
C THR A 113 9.55 -1.70 -0.08
N VAL A 114 9.41 -2.42 1.03
CA VAL A 114 8.98 -1.86 2.32
C VAL A 114 10.18 -1.81 3.26
N THR A 115 10.62 -0.60 3.60
CA THR A 115 11.75 -0.37 4.51
C THR A 115 11.61 1.00 5.21
N VAL A 116 12.57 1.37 6.03
CA VAL A 116 12.62 2.71 6.63
C VAL A 116 13.16 3.74 5.65
N SER A 117 12.80 5.00 5.82
CA SER A 117 13.31 6.07 4.99
C SER A 117 14.84 6.22 5.18
N PRO A 118 15.58 6.66 4.14
CA PRO A 118 17.03 6.82 4.23
C PRO A 118 17.49 7.66 5.43
N GLU A 119 16.70 8.67 5.80
CA GLU A 119 16.96 9.60 6.90
C GLU A 119 16.99 8.94 8.28
N ILE A 120 16.36 7.78 8.44
CA ILE A 120 16.28 7.05 9.71
C ILE A 120 16.93 5.65 9.64
N SER A 121 17.71 5.38 8.60
CA SER A 121 18.37 4.09 8.39
C SER A 121 19.23 3.62 9.57
N SER A 122 19.87 4.54 10.31
CA SER A 122 20.64 4.26 11.52
C SER A 122 19.79 3.98 12.78
N ASN A 123 18.49 4.28 12.72
CA ASN A 123 17.51 4.06 13.78
C ASN A 123 16.51 2.95 13.43
N LYS A 124 16.76 2.20 12.36
CA LYS A 124 15.90 1.15 11.83
C LYS A 124 15.41 0.16 12.89
N GLN A 125 16.29 -0.24 13.80
CA GLN A 125 16.02 -1.15 14.92
C GLN A 125 14.99 -0.63 15.94
N ASN A 126 14.71 0.68 15.96
CA ASN A 126 13.74 1.29 16.87
C ASN A 126 12.33 1.35 16.27
N VAL A 127 12.17 0.90 15.03
CA VAL A 127 10.93 1.00 14.27
C VAL A 127 10.35 -0.39 14.04
N LYS A 128 9.07 -0.55 14.34
CA LYS A 128 8.27 -1.72 13.98
C LYS A 128 7.24 -1.30 12.94
N VAL A 129 7.27 -1.91 11.76
CA VAL A 129 6.38 -1.63 10.64
C VAL A 129 5.36 -2.76 10.48
N PHE A 130 4.08 -2.42 10.42
CA PHE A 130 3.01 -3.33 10.03
C PHE A 130 2.57 -3.00 8.61
N LEU A 131 2.34 -4.03 7.79
CA LEU A 131 1.86 -3.91 6.41
C LEU A 131 0.49 -3.21 6.35
N GLY A 132 -0.30 -3.32 7.42
CA GLY A 132 -1.50 -2.52 7.59
C GLY A 132 -2.35 -2.89 8.79
N ARG A 133 -3.45 -2.15 8.93
CA ARG A 133 -4.54 -2.43 9.87
C ARG A 133 -5.90 -2.11 9.25
N PRO A 134 -6.96 -2.88 9.59
CA PRO A 134 -8.24 -2.78 8.89
C PRO A 134 -9.04 -1.57 9.38
N TRP A 135 -9.08 -0.47 8.62
CA TRP A 135 -9.92 0.67 9.00
C TRP A 135 -11.41 0.29 8.94
N ARG A 136 -11.78 -0.66 8.06
CA ARG A 136 -13.13 -1.22 7.96
C ARG A 136 -13.11 -2.75 7.83
N GLN A 137 -14.26 -3.36 8.10
CA GLN A 137 -14.40 -4.80 8.34
C GLN A 137 -14.07 -5.70 7.13
N TYR A 138 -14.15 -5.19 5.90
CA TYR A 138 -13.81 -5.94 4.69
C TYR A 138 -12.50 -5.45 4.06
N SER A 139 -11.61 -4.84 4.86
CA SER A 139 -10.31 -4.32 4.43
C SER A 139 -9.59 -5.30 3.50
N ASN A 140 -9.09 -4.84 2.36
CA ASN A 140 -8.51 -5.72 1.34
C ASN A 140 -7.14 -5.18 0.89
N VAL A 141 -6.07 -5.89 1.25
CA VAL A 141 -4.69 -5.47 0.96
C VAL A 141 -3.85 -6.69 0.61
N VAL A 142 -3.07 -6.60 -0.47
CA VAL A 142 -2.14 -7.66 -0.88
C VAL A 142 -0.74 -7.08 -1.10
N PHE A 143 0.26 -7.71 -0.48
CA PHE A 143 1.67 -7.52 -0.82
C PHE A 143 2.19 -8.76 -1.54
N MET A 144 2.68 -8.59 -2.76
CA MET A 144 3.17 -9.69 -3.56
C MET A 144 4.47 -9.37 -4.28
N GLU A 145 5.32 -10.39 -4.42
CA GLU A 145 6.61 -10.29 -5.11
C GLU A 145 7.49 -9.15 -4.59
N SER A 146 7.27 -8.73 -3.34
CA SER A 146 7.82 -7.51 -2.78
C SER A 146 8.95 -7.81 -1.80
N PHE A 147 9.93 -6.90 -1.73
CA PHE A 147 10.97 -6.94 -0.71
C PHE A 147 10.41 -6.39 0.61
N LEU A 148 10.39 -7.22 1.64
CA LEU A 148 10.03 -6.86 3.00
C LEU A 148 11.28 -6.88 3.87
N ASP A 149 11.68 -5.71 4.35
CA ASP A 149 12.86 -5.56 5.19
C ASP A 149 12.59 -6.01 6.64
N ASP A 150 13.64 -6.19 7.44
CA ASP A 150 13.56 -6.74 8.81
C ASP A 150 12.81 -5.85 9.82
N VAL A 151 12.45 -4.63 9.43
CA VAL A 151 11.55 -3.74 10.19
C VAL A 151 10.10 -4.19 10.15
N VAL A 152 9.72 -5.01 9.16
CA VAL A 152 8.37 -5.55 9.08
C VAL A 152 8.18 -6.50 10.26
N ALA A 153 7.19 -6.18 11.09
CA ALA A 153 6.80 -6.96 12.25
C ALA A 153 6.59 -8.43 11.86
N SER A 154 7.02 -9.37 12.71
CA SER A 154 6.79 -10.80 12.47
C SER A 154 5.31 -11.15 12.34
N GLU A 155 4.45 -10.42 13.07
CA GLU A 155 3.00 -10.51 13.01
C GLU A 155 2.45 -10.04 11.64
N GLY A 156 3.19 -9.17 10.94
CA GLY A 156 2.87 -8.60 9.63
C GLY A 156 1.78 -7.52 9.68
N TRP A 157 0.68 -7.79 10.37
CA TRP A 157 -0.54 -6.99 10.36
C TRP A 157 -0.95 -6.59 11.78
N MET A 158 -1.60 -5.44 11.92
CA MET A 158 -2.04 -4.90 13.21
C MET A 158 -3.58 -4.85 13.28
N GLU A 159 -4.14 -5.19 14.45
CA GLU A 159 -5.58 -5.06 14.68
C GLU A 159 -6.02 -3.60 14.69
N TRP A 160 -7.24 -3.36 14.25
CA TRP A 160 -7.94 -2.11 14.53
C TRP A 160 -8.99 -2.38 15.61
N LYS A 161 -8.91 -1.67 16.73
CA LYS A 161 -9.80 -1.90 17.87
C LYS A 161 -11.27 -1.78 17.44
N GLY A 162 -12.02 -2.88 17.62
CA GLY A 162 -13.45 -2.95 17.29
C GLY A 162 -13.77 -3.31 15.84
N VAL A 163 -12.77 -3.56 14.98
CA VAL A 163 -12.99 -4.04 13.61
C VAL A 163 -12.71 -5.55 13.55
N PRO A 164 -13.66 -6.37 13.07
CA PRO A 164 -13.45 -7.81 12.93
C PRO A 164 -12.32 -8.14 11.95
N VAL A 165 -11.48 -9.12 12.31
CA VAL A 165 -10.39 -9.63 11.45
C VAL A 165 -10.78 -10.84 10.61
N ASN A 166 -12.04 -11.29 10.73
CA ASN A 166 -12.52 -12.50 10.06
C ASN A 166 -13.00 -12.24 8.62
N ASN A 167 -13.36 -10.99 8.32
CA ASN A 167 -14.03 -10.59 7.09
C ASN A 167 -13.10 -9.85 6.10
N LEU A 168 -11.93 -9.42 6.58
CA LEU A 168 -10.92 -8.77 5.76
C LEU A 168 -10.24 -9.79 4.83
N PHE A 169 -9.48 -9.29 3.87
CA PHE A 169 -8.62 -10.09 3.00
C PHE A 169 -7.21 -9.47 2.99
N TYR A 170 -6.31 -10.03 3.79
CA TYR A 170 -4.89 -9.66 3.81
C TYR A 170 -4.05 -10.76 3.22
N GLY A 171 -3.46 -10.49 2.06
CA GLY A 171 -2.73 -11.47 1.27
C GLY A 171 -1.23 -11.19 1.22
N GLU A 172 -0.44 -12.26 1.32
CA GLU A 172 0.98 -12.24 0.98
C GLU A 172 1.28 -13.31 -0.09
N PHE A 173 2.08 -12.97 -1.11
CA PHE A 173 2.49 -13.92 -2.16
C PHE A 173 3.94 -13.69 -2.57
N ASN A 174 4.79 -14.71 -2.43
CA ASN A 174 6.17 -14.69 -2.96
C ASN A 174 6.98 -13.43 -2.58
N ASN A 175 6.72 -12.87 -1.40
CA ASN A 175 7.53 -11.80 -0.85
C ASN A 175 8.89 -12.36 -0.43
N PHE A 176 9.91 -11.52 -0.42
CA PHE A 176 11.28 -11.90 -0.09
C PHE A 176 11.95 -10.86 0.79
N GLY A 177 13.13 -11.18 1.31
CA GLY A 177 13.83 -10.34 2.29
C GLY A 177 13.58 -10.80 3.73
N PRO A 178 14.30 -10.21 4.69
CA PRO A 178 14.33 -10.70 6.07
C PRO A 178 13.00 -10.50 6.84
N GLY A 179 12.13 -9.59 6.41
CA GLY A 179 10.78 -9.40 6.97
C GLY A 179 9.69 -10.26 6.32
N ALA A 180 10.03 -11.06 5.31
CA ALA A 180 9.06 -11.86 4.55
C ALA A 180 8.73 -13.22 5.18
N ASP A 181 9.37 -13.61 6.29
CA ASP A 181 9.01 -14.86 6.99
C ASP A 181 7.57 -14.80 7.51
N VAL A 182 6.73 -15.69 7.00
CA VAL A 182 5.31 -15.78 7.34
C VAL A 182 5.01 -16.68 8.55
N SER A 183 6.01 -17.37 9.11
CA SER A 183 5.83 -18.39 10.16
C SER A 183 5.20 -17.86 11.47
N LYS A 184 5.28 -16.55 11.69
CA LYS A 184 4.78 -15.85 12.90
C LYS A 184 3.72 -14.80 12.59
N ARG A 185 3.15 -14.82 11.36
CA ARG A 185 2.06 -13.91 11.00
C ARG A 185 0.86 -14.14 11.90
N VAL A 186 0.03 -13.12 12.00
CA VAL A 186 -1.26 -13.20 12.72
C VAL A 186 -2.07 -14.43 12.29
N ASN A 187 -2.71 -15.09 13.25
CA ASN A 187 -3.58 -16.23 12.99
C ASN A 187 -5.04 -15.78 12.80
N TRP A 188 -5.27 -14.91 11.81
CA TRP A 188 -6.60 -14.38 11.49
C TRP A 188 -7.22 -15.15 10.33
N THR A 189 -8.53 -15.39 10.37
CA THR A 189 -9.25 -16.04 9.26
C THR A 189 -9.17 -15.22 7.96
N GLY A 190 -9.09 -13.89 8.06
CA GLY A 190 -8.93 -13.01 6.90
C GLY A 190 -7.50 -12.86 6.39
N TYR A 191 -6.50 -13.47 7.06
CA TYR A 191 -5.13 -13.51 6.56
C TYR A 191 -4.94 -14.73 5.66
N HIS A 192 -4.26 -14.53 4.53
CA HIS A 192 -4.07 -15.54 3.49
C HIS A 192 -2.65 -15.53 2.94
N LEU A 193 -1.96 -16.67 3.08
CA LEU A 193 -0.81 -16.96 2.23
C LEU A 193 -1.34 -17.44 0.88
N LEU A 194 -1.12 -16.64 -0.18
CA LEU A 194 -1.72 -16.90 -1.48
C LEU A 194 -0.89 -17.93 -2.27
N ASP A 195 -1.57 -18.66 -3.14
CA ASP A 195 -0.94 -19.39 -4.23
C ASP A 195 -0.89 -18.54 -5.52
N LYS A 196 -0.19 -19.02 -6.54
CA LYS A 196 -0.07 -18.32 -7.82
C LYS A 196 -1.43 -18.02 -8.46
N LYS A 197 -2.39 -18.95 -8.35
CA LYS A 197 -3.72 -18.80 -8.95
C LYS A 197 -4.49 -17.66 -8.31
N SER A 198 -4.43 -17.53 -6.99
CA SER A 198 -5.09 -16.46 -6.24
C SER A 198 -4.40 -15.12 -6.44
N ALA A 199 -3.06 -15.10 -6.47
CA ALA A 199 -2.27 -13.90 -6.67
C ALA A 199 -2.49 -13.22 -8.04
N ILE A 200 -2.81 -13.98 -9.09
CA ILE A 200 -3.12 -13.42 -10.43
C ILE A 200 -4.25 -12.39 -10.37
N GLY A 201 -5.26 -12.59 -9.51
CA GLY A 201 -6.37 -11.64 -9.35
C GLY A 201 -5.96 -10.25 -8.86
N PHE A 202 -4.76 -10.12 -8.28
CA PHE A 202 -4.21 -8.88 -7.75
C PHE A 202 -3.19 -8.20 -8.68
N THR A 203 -2.98 -8.73 -9.89
CA THR A 203 -2.06 -8.17 -10.91
C THR A 203 -2.68 -6.98 -11.66
N VAL A 204 -1.88 -6.21 -12.41
CA VAL A 204 -2.35 -4.98 -13.10
C VAL A 204 -3.55 -5.27 -14.00
N ASP A 205 -3.49 -6.31 -14.82
CA ASP A 205 -4.56 -6.61 -15.78
C ASP A 205 -5.86 -7.07 -15.10
N ASN A 206 -5.78 -7.80 -13.99
CA ASN A 206 -6.97 -8.34 -13.32
C ASN A 206 -7.51 -7.42 -12.22
N PHE A 207 -6.62 -6.68 -11.56
CA PHE A 207 -6.97 -5.90 -10.38
C PHE A 207 -7.30 -4.45 -10.68
N ILE A 208 -6.86 -3.87 -11.79
CA ILE A 208 -7.22 -2.50 -12.18
C ILE A 208 -7.50 -2.41 -13.68
N ASP A 209 -7.78 -3.54 -14.32
CA ASP A 209 -8.12 -3.64 -15.74
C ASP A 209 -7.07 -2.92 -16.61
N GLY A 210 -5.80 -2.99 -16.22
CA GLY A 210 -4.77 -2.04 -16.65
C GLY A 210 -4.49 -2.03 -18.15
N SER A 211 -4.64 -3.16 -18.84
CA SER A 211 -4.50 -3.22 -20.29
C SER A 211 -5.56 -2.40 -21.06
N GLU A 212 -6.70 -2.07 -20.44
CA GLU A 212 -7.76 -1.26 -21.06
C GLU A 212 -7.38 0.24 -21.15
N TRP A 213 -6.52 0.74 -20.26
CA TRP A 213 -6.33 2.19 -20.11
C TRP A 213 -4.87 2.64 -19.91
N LEU A 214 -4.00 1.82 -19.29
CA LEU A 214 -2.63 2.25 -19.00
C LEU A 214 -1.78 2.45 -20.25
N ALA A 215 -2.10 1.79 -21.35
CA ALA A 215 -1.37 1.95 -22.61
C ALA A 215 -1.41 3.41 -23.12
N GLU A 216 -2.53 4.10 -22.93
CA GLU A 216 -2.72 5.49 -23.37
C GLU A 216 -1.89 6.48 -22.53
N THR A 217 -1.53 6.10 -21.30
CA THR A 217 -0.71 6.92 -20.41
C THR A 217 0.77 6.94 -20.82
N GLY A 218 1.23 5.99 -21.62
CA GLY A 218 2.65 5.81 -21.94
C GLY A 218 3.55 5.43 -20.74
N ILE A 219 2.97 5.12 -19.58
CA ILE A 219 3.70 4.64 -18.40
C ILE A 219 3.97 3.14 -18.57
N PRO A 220 5.20 2.65 -18.38
CA PRO A 220 5.48 1.22 -18.45
C PRO A 220 4.80 0.49 -17.29
N PHE A 221 4.19 -0.66 -17.58
CA PHE A 221 3.58 -1.51 -16.56
C PHE A 221 3.77 -2.98 -16.90
N ARG A 222 3.89 -3.80 -15.86
CA ARG A 222 3.86 -5.25 -15.95
C ARG A 222 2.43 -5.71 -15.74
N ARG A 223 1.92 -6.48 -16.69
CA ARG A 223 0.53 -6.95 -16.73
C ARG A 223 0.19 -7.97 -15.64
N GLY A 224 1.06 -8.96 -15.48
CA GLY A 224 0.89 -10.11 -14.58
C GLY A 224 1.98 -10.21 -13.51
N LEU A 225 2.15 -11.42 -12.97
CA LEU A 225 3.24 -11.80 -12.04
C LEU A 225 4.62 -11.75 -12.72
N LEU A 226 5.71 -11.71 -11.95
CA LEU A 226 7.09 -11.58 -12.45
C LEU A 226 7.53 -12.76 -13.32
N THR A 227 7.08 -13.98 -13.00
CA THR A 227 7.49 -15.27 -13.59
C THR A 227 8.98 -15.58 -13.61
#